data_AF-A0A2T8KSG5-F1
#
_entry.id   AF-A0A2T8KSG5-F1
#
_cell.length_a   1.000
_cell.length_b   1.000
_cell.length_c   1.000
_cell.angle_alpha   90.00
_cell.angle_beta   90.00
_cell.angle_gamma   90.00
#
_symmetry.space_group_name_H-M   'P 1'
#
loop_
_entity.id
_entity.type
_entity.pdbx_description
1 polymer ?
#
loop_
_entity_poly.entity_id
_entity_poly.type
_entity_poly.pdbx_seq_one_letter_code
_entity_poly.pdbx_strand_id
1 'polypeptide(L)'
;MPPVYLYIPNIIGYFRIIINFIAFAVCYSNKALFAILYFISFVLDGVDGWFARKFNQASTFGAVLDMVTDRVSTACLLALLSQFYRPGLVFLILLGLDITSHWFQMYSSFLSGKTSHKDVKHTGNWLLKLYYGYRPFMAFCCVSCEVLYIILFLFADDKSTSLLSVCGGILNQSPLIVLMFVSTLIGWAVKQVTNIIQMKTAANACVVYDLKRSK
;
A
#
# COMPACT_ATOMS: atom_id res chain seq x y z
N MET A 1 -11.03 23.09 20.33
CA MET A 1 -10.46 22.39 19.17
C MET A 1 -11.59 21.73 18.40
N PRO A 2 -11.56 21.66 17.05
CA PRO A 2 -12.57 20.92 16.31
C PRO A 2 -12.57 19.44 16.73
N PRO A 3 -13.69 18.72 16.61
CA PRO A 3 -13.74 17.27 16.85
C PRO A 3 -12.69 16.53 16.01
N VAL A 4 -12.08 15.47 16.55
CA VAL A 4 -11.04 14.68 15.84
C VAL A 4 -11.53 14.22 14.46
N TYR A 5 -12.80 13.81 14.35
CA TYR A 5 -13.41 13.42 13.07
C TYR A 5 -13.37 14.51 11.98
N LEU A 6 -13.25 15.78 12.36
CA LEU A 6 -13.25 16.95 11.48
C LEU A 6 -11.85 17.58 11.34
N TYR A 7 -10.80 16.90 11.79
CA TYR A 7 -9.43 17.31 11.47
C TYR A 7 -9.21 17.31 9.95
N ILE A 8 -8.47 18.30 9.47
CA ILE A 8 -8.16 18.46 8.04
C ILE A 8 -7.61 17.18 7.39
N PRO A 9 -6.63 16.45 7.98
CA PRO A 9 -6.20 15.16 7.42
C PRO A 9 -7.32 14.11 7.31
N ASN A 10 -8.26 14.07 8.26
CA ASN A 10 -9.34 13.09 8.25
C ASN A 10 -10.40 13.41 7.18
N ILE A 11 -10.67 14.70 6.95
CA ILE A 11 -11.53 15.14 5.84
C ILE A 11 -10.92 14.71 4.49
N ILE A 12 -9.61 14.87 4.33
CA ILE A 12 -8.88 14.38 3.14
C ILE A 12 -9.03 12.85 3.04
N GLY A 13 -8.89 12.12 4.15
CA GLY A 13 -9.12 10.67 4.21
C GLY A 13 -10.52 10.25 3.73
N TYR A 14 -11.58 10.94 4.15
CA TYR A 14 -12.94 10.64 3.65
C TYR A 14 -13.09 10.93 2.16
N PHE A 15 -12.48 12.01 1.68
CA PHE A 15 -12.48 12.35 0.26
C PHE A 15 -11.76 11.28 -0.58
N ARG A 16 -10.64 10.73 -0.08
CA ARG A 16 -9.94 9.59 -0.70
C ARG A 16 -10.85 8.37 -0.86
N ILE A 17 -11.64 8.04 0.17
CA ILE A 17 -12.60 6.93 0.13
C ILE A 17 -13.65 7.15 -0.97
N ILE A 18 -14.21 8.35 -1.06
CA ILE A 18 -15.21 8.70 -2.10
C ILE A 18 -14.60 8.61 -3.50
N ILE A 19 -13.39 9.16 -3.70
CA ILE A 19 -12.70 9.09 -5.00
C ILE A 19 -12.46 7.63 -5.38
N ASN A 20 -11.97 6.79 -4.45
CA ASN A 20 -11.73 5.38 -4.74
C ASN A 20 -13.03 4.65 -5.08
N PHE A 21 -14.14 4.94 -4.40
CA PHE A 21 -15.43 4.37 -4.74
C PHE A 21 -15.84 4.71 -6.18
N ILE A 22 -15.71 5.98 -6.58
CA ILE A 22 -16.00 6.42 -7.95
C ILE A 22 -15.04 5.77 -8.95
N ALA A 23 -13.75 5.69 -8.62
CA ALA A 23 -12.74 5.04 -9.46
C ALA A 23 -13.16 3.59 -9.75
N PHE A 24 -13.37 2.79 -8.70
CA PHE A 24 -13.75 1.39 -8.86
C PHE A 24 -15.10 1.21 -9.57
N ALA A 25 -16.05 2.15 -9.44
CA ALA A 25 -17.30 2.11 -10.19
C ALA A 25 -17.11 2.23 -11.71
N VAL A 26 -16.06 2.92 -12.17
CA VAL A 26 -15.78 3.13 -13.61
C VAL A 26 -14.71 2.20 -14.16
N CYS A 27 -14.15 1.28 -13.36
CA CYS A 27 -12.96 0.50 -13.73
C CYS A 27 -13.12 -0.33 -15.02
N TYR A 28 -14.29 -0.92 -15.27
CA TYR A 28 -14.55 -1.69 -16.50
C TYR A 28 -15.00 -0.83 -17.68
N SER A 29 -15.52 0.39 -17.43
CA SER A 29 -16.04 1.27 -18.48
C SER A 29 -14.99 2.23 -19.04
N ASN A 30 -14.10 2.74 -18.17
CA ASN A 30 -13.06 3.69 -18.55
C ASN A 30 -11.79 3.48 -17.70
N LYS A 31 -10.88 2.64 -18.21
CA LYS A 31 -9.62 2.28 -17.53
C LYS A 31 -8.73 3.50 -17.26
N ALA A 32 -8.70 4.47 -18.17
CA ALA A 32 -7.91 5.69 -18.01
C ALA A 32 -8.44 6.58 -16.87
N LEU A 33 -9.76 6.78 -16.81
CA LEU A 33 -10.39 7.54 -15.73
C LEU A 33 -10.19 6.85 -14.37
N PHE A 34 -10.33 5.52 -14.31
CA PHE A 34 -10.00 4.74 -13.12
C PHE A 34 -8.57 5.02 -12.65
N ALA A 35 -7.58 4.89 -13.54
CA ALA A 35 -6.18 5.08 -13.20
C ALA A 35 -5.89 6.50 -12.68
N ILE A 36 -6.48 7.53 -13.30
CA ILE A 36 -6.34 8.92 -12.86
C ILE A 36 -6.93 9.11 -11.46
N LEU A 37 -8.18 8.68 -11.24
CA LEU A 37 -8.86 8.86 -9.96
C LEU A 37 -8.16 8.09 -8.83
N TYR A 38 -7.80 6.82 -9.09
CA TYR A 38 -7.07 6.00 -8.14
C TYR A 38 -5.71 6.62 -7.80
N PHE A 39 -4.96 7.10 -8.81
CA PHE A 39 -3.68 7.77 -8.59
C PHE A 39 -3.82 9.07 -7.78
N ILE A 40 -4.86 9.88 -8.05
CA ILE A 40 -5.15 11.08 -7.24
C ILE A 40 -5.41 10.69 -5.79
N SER A 41 -6.23 9.67 -5.53
CA SER A 41 -6.50 9.19 -4.17
C SER A 41 -5.24 8.72 -3.46
N PHE A 42 -4.36 8.01 -4.17
CA PHE A 42 -3.05 7.60 -3.66
C PHE A 42 -2.12 8.79 -3.35
N VAL A 43 -2.10 9.83 -4.18
CA VAL A 43 -1.29 11.03 -3.89
C VAL A 43 -1.81 11.77 -2.66
N LEU A 44 -3.14 11.81 -2.47
CA LEU A 44 -3.77 12.46 -1.33
C LEU A 44 -3.41 11.80 0.02
N ASP A 45 -2.98 10.54 0.02
CA ASP A 45 -2.39 9.85 1.19
C ASP A 45 -1.20 10.62 1.79
N GLY A 46 -0.23 10.95 0.94
CA GLY A 46 0.93 11.72 1.39
C GLY A 46 0.55 13.12 1.89
N VAL A 47 -0.51 13.69 1.30
CA VAL A 47 -1.01 15.04 1.60
C VAL A 47 -1.69 15.08 2.97
N ASP A 48 -2.53 14.09 3.31
CA ASP A 48 -3.16 14.04 4.63
C ASP A 48 -2.10 13.94 5.75
N GLY A 49 -1.07 13.12 5.58
CA GLY A 49 0.00 12.96 6.55
C GLY A 49 0.82 14.25 6.69
N TRP A 50 1.00 15.00 5.60
CA TRP A 50 1.66 16.31 5.64
C TRP A 50 0.83 17.32 6.44
N PHE A 51 -0.48 17.40 6.20
CA PHE A 51 -1.39 18.27 6.94
C PHE A 51 -1.50 17.89 8.41
N ALA A 52 -1.52 16.59 8.74
CA ALA A 52 -1.52 16.10 10.11
C ALA A 52 -0.32 16.62 10.90
N ARG A 53 0.88 16.63 10.28
CA ARG A 53 2.10 17.18 10.89
C ARG A 53 2.10 18.71 10.94
N LYS A 54 1.70 19.36 9.85
CA LYS A 54 1.71 20.82 9.73
C LYS A 54 0.76 21.50 10.72
N PHE A 55 -0.42 20.94 10.92
CA PHE A 55 -1.44 21.49 11.82
C PHE A 55 -1.45 20.85 13.21
N ASN A 56 -0.50 19.97 13.52
CA ASN A 56 -0.45 19.22 14.77
C ASN A 56 -1.79 18.48 15.06
N GLN A 57 -2.36 17.87 14.02
CA GLN A 57 -3.64 17.16 14.02
C GLN A 57 -3.44 15.63 13.88
N ALA A 58 -2.27 15.11 14.23
CA ALA A 58 -2.03 13.67 14.26
C ALA A 58 -2.90 13.02 15.35
N SER A 59 -3.59 11.92 15.01
CA SER A 59 -4.48 11.21 15.92
C SER A 59 -4.48 9.70 15.63
N THR A 60 -4.81 8.88 16.63
CA THR A 60 -4.95 7.43 16.46
C THR A 60 -6.04 7.09 15.44
N PHE A 61 -7.17 7.80 15.50
CA PHE A 61 -8.25 7.65 14.52
C PHE A 61 -7.75 7.91 13.10
N GLY A 62 -7.07 9.05 12.86
CA GLY A 62 -6.53 9.37 11.55
C GLY A 62 -5.50 8.35 11.05
N ALA A 63 -4.62 7.88 11.93
CA ALA A 63 -3.63 6.85 11.56
C ALA A 63 -4.25 5.49 11.21
N VAL A 64 -5.38 5.12 11.84
CA VAL A 64 -6.13 3.91 11.49
C VAL A 64 -6.91 4.11 10.20
N LEU A 65 -7.58 5.26 10.04
CA LEU A 65 -8.33 5.61 8.83
C LEU A 65 -7.43 5.58 7.59
N ASP A 66 -6.25 6.21 7.67
CA ASP A 66 -5.20 6.21 6.67
C ASP A 66 -4.83 4.78 6.25
N MET A 67 -4.40 3.97 7.23
CA MET A 67 -3.96 2.61 6.97
C MET A 67 -5.07 1.72 6.39
N VAL A 68 -6.29 1.78 6.93
CA VAL A 68 -7.41 0.96 6.42
C VAL A 68 -7.75 1.36 4.99
N THR A 69 -7.80 2.66 4.70
CA THR A 69 -8.09 3.18 3.35
C THR A 69 -7.07 2.69 2.33
N ASP A 70 -5.78 2.75 2.67
CA ASP A 70 -4.71 2.18 1.84
C ASP A 70 -4.93 0.69 1.58
N ARG A 71 -5.08 -0.10 2.64
CA ARG A 71 -5.17 -1.58 2.52
C ARG A 71 -6.37 -1.99 1.69
N VAL A 72 -7.53 -1.36 1.91
CA VAL A 72 -8.75 -1.67 1.15
C VAL A 72 -8.57 -1.31 -0.33
N SER A 73 -7.97 -0.15 -0.62
CA SER A 73 -7.78 0.31 -2.01
C SER A 73 -6.85 -0.61 -2.79
N THR A 74 -5.68 -0.94 -2.23
CA THR A 74 -4.73 -1.88 -2.86
C THR A 74 -5.34 -3.28 -2.97
N ALA A 75 -6.09 -3.74 -1.97
CA ALA A 75 -6.77 -5.04 -2.01
C ALA A 75 -7.80 -5.10 -3.15
N CYS A 76 -8.62 -4.07 -3.32
CA CYS A 76 -9.57 -4.00 -4.43
C CYS A 76 -8.86 -4.03 -5.80
N LEU A 77 -7.76 -3.28 -5.97
CA LEU A 77 -6.99 -3.28 -7.21
C LEU A 77 -6.36 -4.65 -7.49
N LEU A 78 -5.74 -5.30 -6.50
CA LEU A 78 -5.19 -6.64 -6.65
C LEU A 78 -6.26 -7.70 -6.93
N ALA A 79 -7.43 -7.58 -6.30
CA ALA A 79 -8.57 -8.45 -6.58
C ALA A 79 -9.05 -8.27 -8.04
N LEU A 80 -9.14 -7.03 -8.54
CA LEU A 80 -9.45 -6.77 -9.95
C LEU A 80 -8.39 -7.39 -10.88
N LEU A 81 -7.11 -7.16 -10.62
CA LEU A 81 -6.02 -7.75 -11.40
C LEU A 81 -6.11 -9.29 -11.42
N SER A 82 -6.48 -9.93 -10.31
CA SER A 82 -6.69 -11.38 -10.26
C SER A 82 -7.79 -11.89 -11.21
N GLN A 83 -8.74 -11.03 -11.60
CA GLN A 83 -9.79 -11.36 -12.55
C GLN A 83 -9.34 -11.19 -14.01
N PHE A 84 -8.53 -10.16 -14.29
CA PHE A 84 -8.02 -9.89 -15.64
C PHE A 84 -6.95 -10.89 -16.08
N TYR A 85 -6.11 -11.35 -15.15
CA TYR A 85 -4.95 -12.20 -15.47
C TYR A 85 -5.19 -13.67 -15.16
N ARG A 86 -4.61 -14.56 -16.00
CA ARG A 86 -4.60 -16.00 -15.79
C ARG A 86 -3.16 -16.56 -15.82
N PRO A 87 -2.67 -17.25 -14.77
CA PRO A 87 -3.34 -17.47 -13.48
C PRO A 87 -3.37 -16.21 -12.60
N GLY A 88 -4.54 -15.89 -12.03
CA GLY A 88 -4.73 -14.71 -11.16
C GLY A 88 -4.24 -14.89 -9.72
N LEU A 89 -3.79 -16.10 -9.35
CA LEU A 89 -3.40 -16.46 -7.99
C LEU A 89 -2.25 -15.60 -7.45
N VAL A 90 -1.35 -15.15 -8.31
CA VAL A 90 -0.23 -14.28 -7.92
C VAL A 90 -0.74 -13.01 -7.23
N PHE A 91 -1.77 -12.36 -7.77
CA PHE A 91 -2.34 -11.15 -7.18
C PHE A 91 -3.05 -11.43 -5.85
N LEU A 92 -3.71 -12.58 -5.71
CA LEU A 92 -4.34 -12.99 -4.45
C LEU A 92 -3.30 -13.30 -3.35
N ILE A 93 -2.16 -13.89 -3.71
CA ILE A 93 -1.05 -14.13 -2.78
C ILE A 93 -0.45 -12.78 -2.33
N LEU A 94 -0.25 -11.83 -3.27
CA LEU A 94 0.24 -10.49 -2.94
C LEU A 94 -0.73 -9.75 -2.03
N LEU A 95 -2.03 -9.85 -2.27
CA LEU A 95 -3.08 -9.30 -1.42
C LEU A 95 -3.02 -9.90 -0.01
N GLY A 96 -2.92 -11.23 0.09
CA GLY A 96 -2.81 -11.92 1.37
C GLY A 96 -1.57 -11.51 2.14
N LEU A 97 -0.41 -11.39 1.47
CA LEU A 97 0.84 -10.93 2.06
C LEU A 97 0.71 -9.49 2.58
N ASP A 98 0.12 -8.59 1.80
CA ASP A 98 -0.01 -7.19 2.17
C ASP A 98 -0.93 -7.00 3.39
N ILE A 99 -2.12 -7.59 3.37
CA ILE A 99 -3.05 -7.52 4.51
C ILE A 99 -2.44 -8.14 5.76
N THR A 100 -1.90 -9.36 5.65
CA THR A 100 -1.36 -10.10 6.80
C THR A 100 -0.17 -9.37 7.42
N SER A 101 0.77 -8.89 6.60
CA SER A 101 1.96 -8.17 7.10
C SER A 101 1.62 -6.88 7.84
N HIS A 102 0.65 -6.12 7.35
CA HIS A 102 0.21 -4.88 7.99
C HIS A 102 -0.64 -5.14 9.24
N TRP A 103 -1.49 -6.17 9.22
CA TRP A 103 -2.30 -6.56 10.37
C TRP A 103 -1.43 -6.97 11.56
N PHE A 104 -0.47 -7.88 11.33
CA PHE A 104 0.49 -8.28 12.38
C PHE A 104 1.26 -7.07 12.91
N GLN A 105 1.74 -6.19 12.01
CA GLN A 105 2.50 -5.02 12.40
C GLN A 105 1.67 -4.06 13.28
N MET A 106 0.43 -3.76 12.91
CA MET A 106 -0.47 -2.94 13.73
C MET A 106 -0.70 -3.54 15.11
N TYR A 107 -1.03 -4.82 15.15
CA TYR A 107 -1.34 -5.51 16.40
C TYR A 107 -0.13 -5.54 17.33
N SER A 108 1.06 -5.87 16.80
CA SER A 108 2.30 -5.88 17.57
C SER A 108 2.69 -4.48 18.09
N SER A 109 2.46 -3.42 17.31
CA SER A 109 2.68 -2.04 17.75
C SER A 109 1.71 -1.62 18.85
N PHE A 110 0.44 -2.02 18.75
CA PHE A 110 -0.56 -1.79 19.79
C PHE A 110 -0.17 -2.47 21.11
N LEU A 111 0.21 -3.75 21.07
CA LEU A 111 0.69 -4.48 22.25
C LEU A 111 1.95 -3.86 22.88
N SER A 112 2.82 -3.28 22.06
CA SER A 112 4.05 -2.62 22.52
C SER A 112 3.82 -1.21 23.07
N GLY A 113 2.58 -0.69 23.07
CA GLY A 113 2.28 0.69 23.46
C GLY A 113 2.84 1.74 22.50
N LYS A 114 3.22 1.35 21.27
CA LYS A 114 3.79 2.25 20.28
C LYS A 114 2.69 3.09 19.64
N THR A 115 2.99 4.37 19.42
CA THR A 115 2.06 5.32 18.79
C THR A 115 1.90 5.13 17.28
N SER A 116 2.84 4.43 16.63
CA SER A 116 2.80 4.17 15.18
C SER A 116 3.24 2.75 14.82
N HIS A 117 2.53 2.14 13.87
CA HIS A 117 2.92 0.87 13.26
C HIS A 117 4.20 0.97 12.42
N LYS A 118 4.61 2.19 12.05
CA LYS A 118 5.84 2.48 11.31
C LYS A 118 7.07 2.56 12.23
N ASP A 119 6.90 2.48 13.56
CA ASP A 119 8.01 2.55 14.52
C ASP A 119 8.68 1.18 14.77
N VAL A 120 9.72 0.93 13.97
CA VAL A 120 10.51 -0.31 14.00
C VAL A 120 11.93 -0.12 14.55
N LYS A 121 12.23 0.98 15.26
CA LYS A 121 13.61 1.30 15.70
C LYS A 121 14.30 0.17 16.49
N HIS A 122 13.52 -0.62 17.21
CA HIS A 122 13.99 -1.74 18.01
C HIS A 122 14.11 -3.08 17.26
N THR A 123 13.77 -3.16 15.98
CA THR A 123 13.97 -4.40 15.20
C THR A 123 15.46 -4.67 14.98
N GLY A 124 15.85 -5.94 14.81
CA GLY A 124 17.20 -6.31 14.38
C GLY A 124 17.42 -6.20 12.87
N ASN A 125 16.35 -6.12 12.07
CA ASN A 125 16.43 -6.21 10.62
C ASN A 125 16.83 -4.87 9.95
N TRP A 126 17.95 -4.86 9.23
CA TRP A 126 18.50 -3.66 8.58
C TRP A 126 17.60 -3.10 7.47
N LEU A 127 16.94 -3.96 6.69
CA LEU A 127 16.09 -3.53 5.58
C LEU A 127 14.83 -2.84 6.11
N LEU A 128 14.22 -3.41 7.15
CA LEU A 128 13.05 -2.81 7.81
C LEU A 128 13.41 -1.45 8.44
N LYS A 129 14.61 -1.32 9.01
CA LYS A 129 15.14 -0.03 9.51
C LYS A 129 15.35 0.98 8.39
N LEU A 130 15.92 0.58 7.27
CA LEU A 130 16.11 1.45 6.11
C LEU A 130 14.75 1.92 5.57
N TYR A 131 13.83 0.97 5.38
CA TYR A 131 12.49 1.19 4.85
C TYR A 131 11.73 2.24 5.68
N TYR A 132 11.62 2.07 6.99
CA TYR A 132 10.89 3.02 7.83
C TYR A 132 11.72 4.21 8.31
N GLY A 133 13.05 4.09 8.34
CA GLY A 133 13.97 5.13 8.77
C GLY A 133 14.21 6.22 7.73
N TYR A 134 14.15 5.88 6.43
CA TYR A 134 14.38 6.82 5.34
C TYR A 134 13.10 7.01 4.49
N ARG A 135 12.36 8.09 4.78
CA ARG A 135 11.04 8.37 4.18
C ARG A 135 11.02 8.40 2.64
N PRO A 136 12.01 9.01 1.93
CA PRO A 136 12.04 8.97 0.48
C PRO A 136 12.13 7.57 -0.09
N PHE A 137 12.88 6.67 0.55
CA PHE A 137 12.98 5.28 0.12
C PHE A 137 11.69 4.49 0.40
N MET A 138 11.04 4.74 1.55
CA MET A 138 9.70 4.22 1.82
C MET A 138 8.70 4.65 0.72
N ALA A 139 8.69 5.94 0.40
CA ALA A 139 7.82 6.53 -0.60
C ALA A 139 8.08 5.94 -1.97
N PHE A 140 9.35 5.82 -2.38
CA PHE A 140 9.73 5.16 -3.63
C PHE A 140 9.13 3.75 -3.72
N CYS A 141 9.27 2.93 -2.67
CA CYS A 141 8.75 1.57 -2.65
C CYS A 141 7.21 1.52 -2.72
N CYS A 142 6.51 2.37 -1.95
CA CYS A 142 5.04 2.42 -1.96
C CYS A 142 4.50 2.91 -3.31
N VAL A 143 5.04 4.01 -3.84
CA VAL A 143 4.68 4.54 -5.16
C VAL A 143 4.94 3.49 -6.24
N SER A 144 6.08 2.80 -6.17
CA SER A 144 6.42 1.74 -7.11
C SER A 144 5.40 0.61 -7.14
N CYS A 145 4.90 0.16 -5.98
CA CYS A 145 3.85 -0.85 -5.92
C CYS A 145 2.56 -0.37 -6.60
N GLU A 146 2.05 0.79 -6.20
CA GLU A 146 0.76 1.28 -6.71
C GLU A 146 0.84 1.60 -8.21
N VAL A 147 1.91 2.25 -8.65
CA VAL A 147 2.11 2.57 -10.06
C VAL A 147 2.29 1.29 -10.89
N LEU A 148 3.01 0.28 -10.41
CA LEU A 148 3.13 -1.00 -11.10
C LEU A 148 1.75 -1.64 -11.32
N TYR A 149 0.90 -1.67 -10.28
CA TYR A 149 -0.43 -2.24 -10.38
C TYR A 149 -1.34 -1.46 -11.32
N ILE A 150 -1.24 -0.12 -11.34
CA ILE A 150 -1.95 0.73 -12.31
C ILE A 150 -1.47 0.45 -13.74
N ILE A 151 -0.15 0.32 -13.97
CA ILE A 151 0.41 -0.02 -15.29
C ILE A 151 -0.14 -1.37 -15.75
N LEU A 152 -0.08 -2.40 -14.88
CA LEU A 152 -0.63 -3.71 -15.20
C LEU A 152 -2.13 -3.62 -15.51
N PHE A 153 -2.90 -2.87 -14.72
CA PHE A 153 -4.33 -2.69 -14.97
C PHE A 153 -4.62 -2.01 -16.32
N LEU A 154 -3.88 -0.97 -16.68
CA LEU A 154 -4.06 -0.25 -17.95
C LEU A 154 -3.70 -1.11 -19.17
N PHE A 155 -2.71 -1.98 -19.04
CA PHE A 155 -2.27 -2.90 -20.10
C PHE A 155 -2.96 -4.27 -20.04
N ALA A 156 -3.89 -4.47 -19.11
CA ALA A 156 -4.70 -5.67 -19.05
C ALA A 156 -5.75 -5.64 -20.17
N ASP A 157 -5.60 -6.50 -21.17
CA ASP A 157 -6.60 -6.70 -22.22
C ASP A 157 -7.72 -7.63 -21.76
N ASP A 158 -8.92 -7.42 -22.31
CA ASP A 158 -10.13 -8.17 -21.93
C ASP A 158 -10.04 -9.68 -22.29
N LYS A 159 -9.08 -10.05 -23.14
CA LYS A 159 -8.80 -11.45 -23.52
C LYS A 159 -7.84 -12.14 -22.55
N SER A 160 -8.24 -12.29 -21.29
CA SER A 160 -7.63 -13.21 -20.30
C SER A 160 -6.13 -13.48 -20.49
N THR A 161 -5.33 -12.41 -20.54
CA THR A 161 -3.93 -12.49 -20.96
C THR A 161 -3.05 -13.01 -19.84
N SER A 162 -1.97 -13.70 -20.22
CA SER A 162 -0.96 -14.13 -19.26
C SER A 162 -0.18 -12.90 -18.75
N LEU A 163 0.28 -12.93 -17.49
CA LEU A 163 1.11 -11.84 -16.96
C LEU A 163 2.37 -11.64 -17.82
N LEU A 164 2.98 -12.72 -18.29
CA LEU A 164 4.19 -12.69 -19.10
C LEU A 164 3.95 -12.00 -20.45
N SER A 165 2.81 -12.24 -21.10
CA SER A 165 2.48 -11.57 -22.36
C SER A 165 2.29 -10.06 -22.17
N VAL A 166 1.66 -9.63 -21.07
CA VAL A 166 1.50 -8.19 -20.80
C VAL A 166 2.85 -7.55 -20.49
N CYS A 167 3.69 -8.19 -19.67
CA CYS A 167 5.05 -7.72 -19.41
C CYS A 167 5.86 -7.60 -20.72
N GLY A 168 5.78 -8.60 -21.60
CA GLY A 168 6.42 -8.54 -22.92
C GLY A 168 5.89 -7.40 -23.79
N GLY A 169 4.57 -7.17 -23.77
CA GLY A 169 3.94 -6.04 -24.46
C GLY A 169 4.40 -4.68 -23.95
N ILE A 170 4.56 -4.53 -22.63
CA ILE A 170 5.09 -3.31 -21.99
C ILE A 170 6.56 -3.08 -22.38
N LEU A 171 7.38 -4.14 -22.43
CA LEU A 171 8.78 -4.05 -22.83
C LEU A 171 8.99 -3.62 -24.29
N ASN A 172 7.97 -3.78 -25.13
CA ASN A 172 7.96 -3.32 -26.52
C ASN A 172 7.43 -1.88 -26.69
N GLN A 173 7.05 -1.20 -25.61
CA GLN A 173 6.61 0.19 -25.65
C GLN A 173 7.78 1.17 -25.74
N SER A 174 7.48 2.47 -25.68
CA SER A 174 8.51 3.52 -25.71
C SER A 174 9.53 3.34 -24.56
N PRO A 175 10.80 3.75 -24.76
CA PRO A 175 11.85 3.59 -23.74
C PRO A 175 11.48 4.22 -22.38
N LEU A 176 10.67 5.28 -22.39
CA LEU A 176 10.18 5.93 -21.18
C LEU A 176 9.24 5.02 -20.37
N ILE A 177 8.30 4.35 -21.04
CA ILE A 177 7.36 3.42 -20.39
C ILE A 177 8.13 2.22 -19.85
N VAL A 178 9.09 1.69 -20.61
CA VAL A 178 9.95 0.58 -20.19
C VAL A 178 10.75 0.96 -18.94
N LEU A 179 11.37 2.14 -18.92
CA LEU A 179 12.13 2.64 -17.77
C LEU A 179 11.25 2.79 -16.52
N MET A 180 10.05 3.34 -16.69
CA MET A 180 9.06 3.45 -15.61
C MET A 180 8.64 2.07 -15.09
N PHE A 181 8.38 1.11 -15.98
CA PHE A 181 8.00 -0.24 -15.61
C PHE A 181 9.13 -0.97 -14.86
N VAL A 182 10.37 -0.90 -15.35
CA VAL A 182 11.52 -1.54 -14.69
C VAL A 182 11.81 -0.91 -13.33
N SER A 183 11.77 0.43 -13.22
CA SER A 183 11.99 1.10 -11.93
C SER A 183 10.91 0.75 -10.90
N THR A 184 9.65 0.68 -11.30
CA THR A 184 8.54 0.28 -10.42
C THR A 184 8.61 -1.19 -10.01
N LEU A 185 9.09 -2.09 -10.88
CA LEU A 185 9.36 -3.49 -10.52
C LEU A 185 10.40 -3.62 -9.40
N ILE A 186 11.46 -2.81 -9.43
CA ILE A 186 12.50 -2.82 -8.40
C ILE A 186 11.92 -2.40 -7.04
N GLY A 187 11.23 -1.26 -6.98
CA GLY A 187 10.61 -0.79 -5.75
C GLY A 187 9.53 -1.74 -5.22
N TRP A 188 8.74 -2.33 -6.13
CA TRP A 188 7.75 -3.34 -5.78
C TRP A 188 8.38 -4.59 -5.17
N ALA A 189 9.46 -5.12 -5.75
CA ALA A 189 10.13 -6.31 -5.25
C ALA A 189 10.69 -6.10 -3.84
N VAL A 190 11.35 -4.94 -3.62
CA VAL A 190 11.84 -4.54 -2.30
C VAL A 190 10.70 -4.45 -1.29
N LYS A 191 9.54 -3.90 -1.69
CA LYS A 191 8.37 -3.81 -0.82
C LYS A 191 7.81 -5.20 -0.47
N GLN A 192 7.75 -6.15 -1.39
CA GLN A 192 7.28 -7.51 -1.08
C GLN A 192 8.20 -8.20 -0.07
N VAL A 193 9.52 -8.09 -0.24
CA VAL A 193 10.50 -8.61 0.73
C VAL A 193 10.33 -7.94 2.09
N THR A 194 10.11 -6.62 2.10
CA THR A 194 9.84 -5.86 3.33
C THR A 194 8.57 -6.34 4.02
N ASN A 195 7.48 -6.60 3.30
CA ASN A 195 6.24 -7.11 3.87
C ASN A 195 6.42 -8.48 4.54
N ILE A 196 7.21 -9.39 3.93
CA ILE A 196 7.53 -10.69 4.54
C ILE A 196 8.32 -10.51 5.85
N ILE A 197 9.36 -9.66 5.81
CA ILE A 197 10.19 -9.37 6.99
C ILE A 197 9.37 -8.71 8.09
N GLN A 198 8.53 -7.75 7.73
CA GLN A 198 7.63 -7.04 8.64
C GLN A 198 6.69 -8.02 9.34
N MET A 199 6.03 -8.89 8.57
CA MET A 199 5.13 -9.93 9.11
C MET A 199 5.85 -10.82 10.12
N LYS A 200 7.02 -11.37 9.76
CA LYS A 200 7.81 -12.23 10.64
C LYS A 200 8.25 -11.50 11.91
N THR A 201 8.74 -10.27 11.77
CA THR A 201 9.22 -9.45 12.89
C THR A 201 8.08 -9.14 13.86
N ALA A 202 6.91 -8.78 13.34
CA ALA A 202 5.72 -8.48 14.13
C ALA A 202 5.18 -9.73 14.85
N ALA A 203 5.12 -10.87 14.17
CA ALA A 203 4.74 -12.14 14.79
C ALA A 203 5.67 -12.51 15.96
N ASN A 204 6.99 -12.37 15.77
CA ASN A 204 7.97 -12.58 16.84
C ASN A 204 7.76 -11.63 18.03
N ALA A 205 7.39 -10.37 17.78
CA ALA A 205 7.11 -9.41 18.84
C ALA A 205 5.89 -9.82 19.68
N CYS A 206 4.84 -10.38 19.06
CA CYS A 206 3.71 -10.95 19.79
C CYS A 206 4.13 -12.13 20.68
N VAL A 207 4.94 -13.06 20.15
CA VAL A 207 5.46 -14.19 20.95
C VAL A 207 6.26 -13.70 22.16
N VAL A 208 7.12 -12.70 21.97
CA VAL A 208 7.90 -12.11 23.08
C VAL A 208 7.00 -11.43 24.11
N TYR A 209 5.91 -10.80 23.68
CA TYR A 209 4.93 -10.21 24.58
C TYR A 209 4.26 -11.28 25.47
N ASP A 210 3.81 -12.39 24.87
CA ASP A 210 3.16 -13.48 25.61
C ASP A 210 4.10 -14.17 26.62
N LEU A 211 5.37 -14.36 26.25
CA LEU A 211 6.41 -14.90 27.14
C LEU A 211 6.70 -13.99 28.34
N LYS A 212 6.46 -12.69 28.23
CA LYS A 212 6.61 -11.74 29.35
C LYS A 212 5.37 -11.69 30.25
N ARG A 213 4.18 -11.94 29.69
CA ARG A 213 2.92 -11.94 30.43
C ARG A 213 2.69 -13.23 31.24
N SER A 214 3.29 -14.33 30.81
CA SER A 214 3.22 -15.64 31.46
C SER A 214 4.20 -15.83 32.63
N LYS A 215 5.02 -14.81 32.93
CA LYS A 215 5.88 -14.71 34.11
C LYS A 215 5.31 -13.68 35.07
#